data_AF-A0A2V8J5K3-F1
#
_entry.id   AF-A0A2V8J5K3-F1
#
_cell.length_a   1.000
_cell.length_b   1.000
_cell.length_c   1.000
_cell.angle_alpha   90.00
_cell.angle_beta   90.00
_cell.angle_gamma   90.00
#
_symmetry.space_group_name_H-M   'P 1'
#
loop_
_entity.id
_entity.type
_entity.pdbx_description
1 polymer ?
#
loop_
_entity_poly.entity_id
_entity_poly.type
_entity_poly.pdbx_seq_one_letter_code
_entity_poly.pdbx_strand_id
1 'polypeptide(L)'
;MALVMTNGAKATTYAMTVELQNAPACLHDEKTESAEQAARKRSALGATRAINTAESRYAAANKRYGAQGDLAGLLDPRYNLGADPGTEIVPGFTLTLDVSEKGYWFEVKDTTDPCGFRFISNQQGLIFTARPIQ
;
A
#
# COMPACT_ATOMS: atom_id res chain seq x y z
N MET A 1 -17.90 -19.30 26.01
CA MET A 1 -17.79 -20.57 26.75
C MET A 1 -17.09 -20.25 28.07
N ALA A 2 -17.79 -20.30 29.20
CA ALA A 2 -17.21 -19.94 30.50
C ALA A 2 -16.68 -21.20 31.19
N LEU A 3 -15.40 -21.19 31.57
CA LEU A 3 -14.80 -22.23 32.40
C LEU A 3 -14.94 -21.81 33.86
N VAL A 4 -15.68 -22.58 34.65
CA VAL A 4 -15.84 -22.37 36.09
C VAL A 4 -14.92 -23.34 36.82
N MET A 5 -13.87 -22.82 37.47
CA MET A 5 -13.09 -23.59 38.45
C MET A 5 -13.50 -23.16 39.86
N THR A 6 -14.05 -24.10 40.63
CA THR A 6 -14.42 -23.87 42.02
C THR A 6 -13.31 -24.34 42.96
N ASN A 7 -12.63 -23.40 43.62
CA ASN A 7 -11.85 -23.67 44.83
C ASN A 7 -12.18 -22.61 45.88
N GLY A 8 -13.00 -22.98 46.86
CA GLY A 8 -12.92 -22.61 48.29
C GLY A 8 -12.86 -21.16 48.77
N ALA A 9 -12.72 -20.14 47.92
CA ALA A 9 -12.64 -18.74 48.33
C ALA A 9 -13.49 -17.90 47.38
N LYS A 10 -14.28 -16.98 47.97
CA LYS A 10 -15.21 -16.02 47.34
C LYS A 10 -15.00 -15.91 45.82
N ALA A 11 -15.93 -16.47 45.05
CA ALA A 11 -15.91 -16.40 43.60
C ALA A 11 -16.13 -14.95 43.15
N THR A 12 -15.05 -14.22 42.92
CA THR A 12 -15.09 -12.95 42.21
C THR A 12 -15.14 -13.26 40.73
N THR A 13 -16.32 -13.08 40.12
CA THR A 13 -16.51 -13.23 38.68
C THR A 13 -15.85 -12.05 37.97
N TYR A 14 -14.71 -12.27 37.33
CA TYR A 14 -14.12 -11.30 36.42
C TYR A 14 -14.80 -11.44 35.06
N ALA A 15 -15.71 -10.53 34.75
CA ALA A 15 -16.23 -10.39 33.39
C ALA A 15 -15.17 -9.68 32.54
N MET A 16 -14.40 -10.43 31.74
CA MET A 16 -13.65 -9.86 30.63
C MET A 16 -14.65 -9.48 29.54
N THR A 17 -15.05 -8.22 29.50
CA THR A 17 -15.66 -7.65 28.29
C THR A 17 -14.55 -7.53 27.26
N VAL A 18 -14.50 -8.49 26.34
CA VAL A 18 -13.78 -8.32 25.08
C VAL A 18 -14.62 -7.36 24.26
N GLU A 19 -14.30 -6.07 24.31
CA GLU A 19 -14.76 -5.14 23.28
C GLU A 19 -14.13 -5.63 21.97
N LEU A 20 -14.94 -6.20 21.07
CA LEU A 20 -14.55 -6.26 19.67
C LEU A 20 -14.29 -4.82 19.25
N GLN A 21 -13.02 -4.41 19.20
CA GLN A 21 -12.65 -3.15 18.59
C GLN A 21 -13.18 -3.22 17.16
N ASN A 22 -14.20 -2.40 16.85
CA ASN A 22 -14.63 -2.20 15.47
C ASN A 22 -13.39 -1.78 14.69
N ALA A 23 -12.85 -2.67 13.87
CA ALA A 23 -11.73 -2.36 13.02
C ALA A 23 -12.12 -1.11 12.19
N PRO A 24 -11.24 -0.10 12.10
CA PRO A 24 -11.55 1.10 11.34
C PRO A 24 -11.97 0.72 9.91
N ALA A 25 -13.03 1.35 9.41
CA ALA A 25 -13.55 1.04 8.09
C ALA A 25 -12.50 1.34 7.02
N CYS A 26 -12.23 0.37 6.15
CA CYS A 26 -11.31 0.55 5.03
C CYS A 26 -11.79 1.68 4.11
N LEU A 27 -10.88 2.55 3.68
CA LEU A 27 -11.26 3.70 2.84
C LEU A 27 -11.63 3.30 1.41
N HIS A 28 -11.08 2.21 0.89
CA HIS A 28 -11.23 1.80 -0.51
C HIS A 28 -12.19 0.62 -0.71
N ASP A 29 -13.21 0.50 0.14
CA ASP A 29 -14.35 -0.39 -0.13
C ASP A 29 -15.22 0.18 -1.26
N GLU A 30 -15.57 -0.66 -2.23
CA GLU A 30 -16.28 -0.25 -3.44
C GLU A 30 -17.64 0.41 -3.16
N LYS A 31 -18.25 0.16 -2.01
CA LYS A 31 -19.58 0.67 -1.66
C LYS A 31 -19.54 1.99 -0.91
N THR A 32 -18.44 2.30 -0.25
CA THR A 32 -18.34 3.43 0.69
C THR A 32 -17.23 4.42 0.34
N GLU A 33 -16.48 4.18 -0.74
CA GLU A 33 -15.41 5.07 -1.21
C GLU A 33 -15.98 6.45 -1.60
N SER A 34 -15.48 7.49 -0.96
CA SER A 34 -15.82 8.88 -1.28
C SER A 34 -15.20 9.32 -2.61
N ALA A 35 -15.75 10.39 -3.22
CA ALA A 35 -15.22 10.93 -4.47
C ALA A 35 -13.74 11.35 -4.36
N GLU A 36 -13.33 11.89 -3.22
CA GLU A 36 -11.95 12.28 -2.96
C GLU A 36 -11.01 11.08 -2.82
N GLN A 37 -11.43 10.04 -2.09
CA GLN A 37 -10.69 8.78 -1.98
C GLN A 37 -10.51 8.13 -3.36
N ALA A 38 -11.59 8.06 -4.15
CA ALA A 38 -11.54 7.56 -5.53
C ALA A 38 -10.62 8.38 -6.43
N ALA A 39 -10.56 9.71 -6.23
CA ALA A 39 -9.64 10.58 -6.98
C ALA A 39 -8.17 10.31 -6.63
N ARG A 40 -7.83 10.21 -5.33
CA ARG A 40 -6.47 9.88 -4.90
C ARG A 40 -6.04 8.49 -5.39
N LYS A 41 -6.91 7.49 -5.28
CA LYS A 41 -6.69 6.14 -5.80
C LYS A 41 -6.43 6.13 -7.31
N ARG A 42 -7.16 6.93 -8.10
CA ARG A 42 -6.89 7.08 -9.54
C ARG A 42 -5.53 7.74 -9.81
N SER A 43 -5.15 8.75 -9.03
CA SER A 43 -3.82 9.37 -9.13
C SER A 43 -2.71 8.37 -8.85
N ALA A 44 -2.86 7.53 -7.81
CA ALA A 44 -1.92 6.46 -7.46
C ALA A 44 -1.83 5.37 -8.53
N LEU A 45 -2.96 4.98 -9.14
CA LEU A 45 -2.95 4.08 -10.30
C LEU A 45 -2.19 4.70 -11.49
N GLY A 46 -2.37 6.00 -11.72
CA GLY A 46 -1.62 6.75 -12.72
C GLY A 46 -0.11 6.72 -12.46
N ALA A 47 0.32 6.96 -11.21
CA ALA A 47 1.71 6.88 -10.81
C ALA A 47 2.29 5.46 -11.02
N THR A 48 1.53 4.43 -10.64
CA THR A 48 1.91 3.01 -10.84
C THR A 48 2.18 2.71 -12.32
N ARG A 49 1.31 3.17 -13.23
CA ARG A 49 1.50 3.01 -14.68
C ARG A 49 2.71 3.79 -15.20
N ALA A 50 2.94 4.98 -14.67
CA ALA A 50 4.08 5.82 -15.05
C ALA A 50 5.41 5.16 -14.65
N ILE A 51 5.50 4.57 -13.45
CA ILE A 51 6.69 3.83 -12.98
C ILE A 51 6.99 2.65 -13.93
N ASN A 52 5.99 1.82 -14.26
CA ASN A 52 6.17 0.73 -15.23
C ASN A 52 6.68 1.22 -16.60
N THR A 53 6.14 2.34 -17.08
CA THR A 53 6.56 2.95 -18.35
C THR A 53 8.01 3.44 -18.28
N ALA A 54 8.38 4.08 -17.18
CA ALA A 54 9.73 4.56 -16.94
C ALA A 54 10.73 3.41 -16.85
N GLU A 55 10.41 2.34 -16.12
CA GLU A 55 11.22 1.12 -16.04
C GLU A 55 11.43 0.48 -17.42
N SER A 56 10.37 0.35 -18.21
CA SER A 56 10.47 -0.20 -19.57
C SER A 56 11.42 0.64 -20.46
N ARG A 57 11.30 1.98 -20.42
CA ARG A 57 12.18 2.90 -21.14
C ARG A 57 13.62 2.82 -20.64
N TYR A 58 13.80 2.81 -19.32
CA TYR A 58 15.09 2.76 -18.68
C TYR A 58 15.83 1.46 -19.02
N ALA A 59 15.16 0.31 -18.93
CA ALA A 59 15.70 -0.99 -19.28
C ALA A 59 16.06 -1.11 -20.76
N ALA A 60 15.25 -0.54 -21.66
CA ALA A 60 15.56 -0.52 -23.08
C ALA A 60 16.89 0.21 -23.38
N ALA A 61 17.12 1.33 -22.70
CA ALA A 61 18.31 2.17 -22.87
C ALA A 61 19.55 1.64 -22.14
N ASN A 62 19.39 1.12 -20.91
CA ASN A 62 20.52 0.82 -20.02
C ASN A 62 20.79 -0.68 -19.84
N LYS A 63 19.93 -1.56 -20.37
CA LYS A 63 20.00 -3.02 -20.20
C LYS A 63 19.97 -3.49 -18.73
N ARG A 64 19.41 -2.65 -17.85
CA ARG A 64 19.11 -2.94 -16.43
C ARG A 64 17.86 -2.17 -15.99
N TYR A 65 17.25 -2.59 -14.90
CA TYR A 65 16.16 -1.84 -14.26
C TYR A 65 16.70 -0.67 -13.43
N GLY A 66 15.85 0.35 -13.22
CA GLY A 66 16.23 1.62 -12.62
C GLY A 66 15.84 1.70 -11.15
N ALA A 67 16.77 2.07 -10.26
CA ALA A 67 16.40 2.45 -8.90
C ALA A 67 15.61 3.77 -8.90
N GLN A 68 14.98 4.12 -7.79
CA GLN A 68 14.11 5.31 -7.71
C GLN A 68 14.75 6.60 -8.25
N GLY A 69 16.03 6.85 -7.92
CA GLY A 69 16.78 8.00 -8.43
C GLY A 69 17.05 7.96 -9.94
N ASP A 70 17.18 6.77 -10.53
CA ASP A 70 17.33 6.60 -11.98
C ASP A 70 16.05 7.00 -12.73
N LEU A 71 14.90 6.76 -12.11
CA LEU A 71 13.58 6.97 -12.73
C LEU A 71 13.04 8.38 -12.55
N ALA A 72 13.49 9.13 -11.53
CA ALA A 72 12.90 10.43 -11.16
C ALA A 72 12.81 11.43 -12.33
N GLY A 73 13.82 11.46 -13.22
CA GLY A 73 13.83 12.33 -14.40
C GLY A 73 13.01 11.82 -15.60
N LEU A 74 12.41 10.63 -15.51
CA LEU A 74 11.66 10.00 -16.60
C LEU A 74 10.14 10.09 -16.43
N LEU A 75 9.66 10.53 -15.27
CA LEU A 75 8.24 10.67 -14.98
C LEU A 75 7.77 12.12 -15.15
N ASP A 76 6.45 12.27 -15.28
CA ASP A 76 5.80 13.58 -15.23
C ASP A 76 6.08 14.24 -13.86
N PRO A 77 6.42 15.55 -13.81
CA PRO A 77 6.73 16.26 -12.57
C PRO A 77 5.64 16.21 -11.49
N ARG A 78 4.40 15.87 -11.84
CA ARG A 78 3.33 15.66 -10.86
C ARG A 78 3.55 14.43 -9.96
N TYR A 79 4.46 13.53 -10.34
CA TYR A 79 4.82 12.35 -9.56
C TYR A 79 6.15 12.57 -8.87
N ASN A 80 6.12 12.63 -7.55
CA ASN A 80 7.31 12.91 -6.75
C ASN A 80 8.03 11.62 -6.36
N LEU A 81 8.91 11.13 -7.22
CA LEU A 81 9.81 10.00 -6.91
C LEU A 81 10.97 10.43 -5.99
N GLY A 82 10.68 11.22 -4.96
CA GLY A 82 11.66 11.88 -4.09
C GLY A 82 12.78 10.95 -3.62
N ALA A 83 13.98 11.48 -3.38
CA ALA A 83 15.13 10.64 -3.02
C ALA A 83 14.95 9.91 -1.67
N ASP A 84 14.09 10.44 -0.81
CA ASP A 84 13.91 9.95 0.56
C ASP A 84 12.78 8.92 0.67
N PRO A 85 13.01 7.77 1.32
CA PRO A 85 11.96 6.80 1.64
C PRO A 85 10.80 7.43 2.40
N GLY A 86 9.57 7.01 2.07
CA GLY A 86 8.36 7.53 2.71
C GLY A 86 7.88 8.88 2.17
N THR A 87 8.57 9.46 1.19
CA THR A 87 8.06 10.61 0.44
C THR A 87 6.78 10.23 -0.30
N GLU A 88 5.75 11.08 -0.22
CA GLU A 88 4.53 10.89 -0.98
C GLU A 88 4.79 11.10 -2.47
N ILE A 89 4.51 10.09 -3.30
CA ILE A 89 4.65 10.17 -4.75
C ILE A 89 3.45 10.87 -5.40
N VAL A 90 2.30 10.75 -4.74
CA VAL A 90 1.04 11.48 -4.96
C VAL A 90 0.36 11.62 -3.58
N PRO A 91 -0.57 12.57 -3.38
CA PRO A 91 -1.15 12.83 -2.06
C PRO A 91 -1.68 11.58 -1.35
N GLY A 92 -1.12 11.29 -0.17
CA GLY A 92 -1.47 10.14 0.67
C GLY A 92 -0.92 8.79 0.22
N PHE A 93 -0.02 8.73 -0.77
CA PHE A 93 0.56 7.48 -1.25
C PHE A 93 2.08 7.52 -1.30
N THR A 94 2.73 6.48 -0.80
CA THR A 94 4.19 6.32 -0.82
C THR A 94 4.62 5.17 -1.71
N LEU A 95 5.86 5.22 -2.21
CA LEU A 95 6.48 4.16 -3.01
C LEU A 95 7.47 3.36 -2.18
N THR A 96 7.44 2.04 -2.35
CA THR A 96 8.59 1.17 -2.11
C THR A 96 8.94 0.51 -3.43
N LEU A 97 10.17 0.69 -3.92
CA LEU A 97 10.69 0.10 -5.14
C LEU A 97 11.96 -0.69 -4.83
N ASP A 98 11.99 -1.95 -5.23
CA ASP A 98 13.11 -2.85 -5.08
C ASP A 98 13.50 -3.41 -6.45
N VAL A 99 14.80 -3.39 -6.72
CA VAL A 99 15.38 -3.66 -8.02
C VAL A 99 16.51 -4.66 -7.88
N SER A 100 16.49 -5.67 -8.75
CA SER A 100 17.55 -6.66 -8.90
C SER A 100 17.95 -6.79 -10.36
N GLU A 101 19.01 -7.55 -10.63
CA GLU A 101 19.40 -7.89 -12.00
C GLU A 101 18.31 -8.64 -12.78
N LYS A 102 17.43 -9.37 -12.08
CA LYS A 102 16.40 -10.22 -12.70
C LYS A 102 15.07 -9.50 -12.94
N GLY A 103 14.88 -8.32 -12.38
CA GLY A 103 13.58 -7.67 -12.33
C GLY A 103 13.47 -6.65 -11.22
N TYR A 104 12.30 -6.01 -11.17
CA TYR A 104 11.91 -5.12 -10.09
C TYR A 104 10.53 -5.53 -9.57
N TRP A 105 10.24 -5.10 -8.36
CA TRP A 105 8.88 -5.04 -7.86
C TRP A 105 8.69 -3.73 -7.09
N PHE A 106 7.47 -3.25 -7.05
CA PHE A 106 7.16 -2.08 -6.24
C PHE A 106 5.74 -2.12 -5.71
N GLU A 107 5.51 -1.37 -4.63
CA GLU A 107 4.20 -1.05 -4.12
C GLU A 107 3.98 0.46 -4.01
N VAL A 108 2.77 0.89 -4.32
CA VAL A 108 2.26 2.25 -4.09
C VAL A 108 1.18 2.14 -3.02
N LYS A 109 1.53 2.49 -1.79
CA LYS A 109 0.73 2.24 -0.58
C LYS A 109 -0.04 3.49 -0.16
N ASP A 110 -1.34 3.38 0.09
CA ASP A 110 -2.11 4.44 0.76
C ASP A 110 -1.72 4.47 2.24
N THR A 111 -1.16 5.59 2.71
CA THR A 111 -0.75 5.78 4.11
C THR A 111 -1.91 6.24 5.01
N THR A 112 -3.02 6.64 4.40
CA THR A 112 -4.25 7.12 5.07
C THR A 112 -5.27 6.01 5.24
N ASP A 113 -5.22 4.94 4.44
CA ASP A 113 -6.13 3.81 4.56
C ASP A 113 -5.77 2.93 5.76
N PRO A 114 -6.66 2.79 6.77
CA PRO A 114 -6.41 1.92 7.92
C PRO A 114 -6.22 0.45 7.54
N CYS A 115 -6.77 0.04 6.39
CA CYS A 115 -6.59 -1.28 5.85
C CYS A 115 -5.32 -1.40 4.98
N GLY A 116 -4.57 -0.33 4.76
CA GLY A 116 -3.30 -0.36 4.05
C GLY A 116 -3.42 -0.82 2.59
N PHE A 117 -4.46 -0.37 1.89
CA PHE A 117 -4.60 -0.55 0.45
C PHE A 117 -3.33 -0.16 -0.30
N ARG A 118 -2.98 -0.94 -1.31
CA ARG A 118 -1.84 -0.63 -2.18
C ARG A 118 -2.03 -1.17 -3.59
N PHE A 119 -1.40 -0.51 -4.54
CA PHE A 119 -1.10 -1.09 -5.85
C PHE A 119 0.25 -1.79 -5.80
N ILE A 120 0.36 -2.97 -6.39
CA ILE A 120 1.61 -3.72 -6.52
C ILE A 120 1.84 -4.03 -7.99
N SER A 121 3.07 -3.88 -8.46
CA SER A 121 3.45 -4.25 -9.82
C SER A 121 4.90 -4.74 -9.86
N ASN A 122 5.27 -5.35 -10.97
CA ASN A 122 6.58 -5.92 -11.21
C ASN A 122 6.96 -5.78 -12.70
N GLN A 123 8.05 -6.41 -13.11
CA GLN A 123 8.59 -6.32 -14.48
C GLN A 123 7.67 -6.84 -15.58
N GLN A 124 6.61 -7.58 -15.23
CA GLN A 124 5.57 -7.98 -16.18
C GLN A 124 4.60 -6.83 -16.51
N GLY A 125 4.66 -5.71 -15.77
CA GLY A 125 3.81 -4.54 -15.98
C GLY A 125 2.35 -4.71 -15.54
N LEU A 126 2.03 -5.83 -14.90
CA LEU A 126 0.70 -6.11 -14.34
C LEU A 126 0.52 -5.38 -13.02
N ILE A 127 -0.63 -4.73 -12.85
CA ILE A 127 -0.95 -3.98 -11.64
C ILE A 127 -2.01 -4.75 -10.86
N PHE A 128 -1.66 -5.13 -9.64
CA PHE A 128 -2.54 -5.76 -8.67
C PHE A 128 -2.95 -4.77 -7.60
N THR A 129 -4.13 -4.95 -7.03
CA THR A 129 -4.53 -4.32 -5.77
C THR A 129 -4.34 -5.30 -4.63
N ALA A 130 -3.80 -4.85 -3.50
CA ALA A 130 -3.66 -5.67 -2.31
C ALA A 130 -4.26 -4.99 -1.07
N ARG A 131 -4.84 -5.83 -0.21
CA ARG A 131 -5.37 -5.50 1.12
C ARG A 131 -5.14 -6.70 2.06
N PRO A 132 -5.06 -6.48 3.39
CA PRO A 132 -5.04 -7.54 4.37
C PRO A 132 -6.25 -8.46 4.21
N ILE A 133 -6.04 -9.75 4.52
CA ILE A 133 -7.12 -10.72 4.63
C ILE A 133 -7.93 -10.36 5.89
N GLN A 134 -9.26 -10.32 5.74
CA GLN A 134 -10.21 -10.05 6.84
C GLN A 134 -10.75 -11.35 7.42
#